data_AF-A0A918M4S3-F1
#
_entry.id   AF-A0A918M4S3-F1
#
_cell.length_a   1.000
_cell.length_b   1.000
_cell.length_c   1.000
_cell.angle_alpha   90.00
_cell.angle_beta   90.00
_cell.angle_gamma   90.00
#
_symmetry.space_group_name_H-M   'P 1'
#
loop_
_entity.id
_entity.type
_entity.pdbx_description
1 polymer ?
#
loop_
_entity_poly.entity_id
_entity_poly.type
_entity_poly.pdbx_seq_one_letter_code
_entity_poly.pdbx_strand_id
1 'polypeptide(L)' 'MNNCVEAARLDPARLAVRDSKDTAGPPLRFSATAWASFVTSLKEAGSPEPTG' A
#
# COMPACT_ATOMS: atom_id res chain seq x y z
N MET A 1 2.78 -13.78 -15.75
CA MET A 1 3.39 -12.47 -15.42
C MET A 1 2.83 -12.03 -14.08
N ASN A 2 3.65 -11.93 -13.04
CA ASN A 2 3.23 -11.53 -11.70
C ASN A 2 4.02 -10.30 -11.27
N ASN A 3 3.31 -9.21 -10.99
CA ASN A 3 3.89 -7.99 -10.43
C ASN A 3 3.77 -8.10 -8.92
N CYS A 4 4.86 -8.48 -8.26
CA CYS A 4 4.88 -8.67 -6.81
C CYS A 4 5.45 -7.42 -6.13
N VAL A 5 4.73 -6.95 -5.11
CA VAL A 5 5.19 -5.84 -4.26
C VAL A 5 5.30 -6.32 -2.83
N GLU A 6 6.24 -5.74 -2.08
CA GLU A 6 6.38 -5.97 -0.65
C GLU A 6 6.34 -4.65 0.12
N ALA A 7 5.81 -4.70 1.34
CA ALA A 7 5.65 -3.55 2.21
C ALA A 7 6.29 -3.81 3.58
N ALA A 8 6.98 -2.82 4.12
CA ALA A 8 7.63 -2.88 5.42
C ALA A 8 7.37 -1.61 6.23
N ARG A 9 7.09 -1.77 7.52
CA ARG A 9 7.03 -0.65 8.47
C ARG A 9 8.45 -0.21 8.78
N LEU A 10 8.76 1.06 8.53
CA LEU A 10 10.07 1.63 8.86
C LEU A 10 10.12 2.07 10.33
N ASP A 11 9.01 2.65 10.80
CA ASP A 11 8.80 3.10 12.17
C ASP A 11 7.28 3.25 12.42
N PRO A 12 6.81 3.61 13.62
CA PRO A 12 5.38 3.75 13.89
C PRO A 12 4.66 4.73 12.95
N ALA A 13 5.36 5.71 12.39
CA ALA A 13 4.81 6.79 11.57
C ALA A 13 5.07 6.63 10.06
N ARG A 14 5.87 5.65 9.61
CA ARG A 14 6.25 5.50 8.21
C ARG A 14 6.23 4.06 7.70
N LEU A 15 5.87 3.92 6.43
CA LEU A 15 5.83 2.66 5.69
C LEU A 15 6.55 2.79 4.34
N ALA A 16 7.23 1.74 3.94
CA ALA A 16 7.91 1.62 2.65
C ALA A 16 7.28 0.51 1.81
N VAL A 17 7.12 0.77 0.51
CA VAL A 17 6.67 -0.21 -0.48
C VAL A 17 7.69 -0.25 -1.62
N ARG A 18 8.02 -1.44 -2.11
CA ARG A 18 8.84 -1.60 -3.31
C ARG A 18 8.40 -2.80 -4.13
N ASP A 19 8.93 -2.86 -5.34
CA ASP A 19 8.83 -4.03 -6.19
C ASP A 19 9.72 -5.15 -5.62
N SER A 20 9.16 -6.35 -5.46
CA SER A 20 9.90 -7.50 -4.89
C SER A 20 10.98 -8.04 -5.84
N LYS A 21 10.93 -7.67 -7.13
CA LYS A 21 11.90 -8.06 -8.16
C LYS A 21 12.97 -6.98 -8.37
N ASP A 22 12.67 -5.73 -8.08
CA ASP A 22 13.65 -4.63 -8.04
C ASP A 22 13.91 -4.15 -6.60
N THR A 23 14.69 -4.94 -5.86
CA THR A 23 15.08 -4.61 -4.48
C THR A 23 16.21 -3.58 -4.41
N ALA A 24 16.89 -3.31 -5.53
CA ALA A 24 17.96 -2.32 -5.64
C ALA A 24 17.42 -0.90 -5.83
N GLY A 25 16.23 -0.77 -6.40
CA GLY A 25 15.53 0.50 -6.55
C GLY A 25 15.10 1.14 -5.21
N PRO A 26 14.91 2.48 -5.19
CA PRO A 26 14.45 3.18 -4.01
C PRO A 26 12.97 2.83 -3.71
N PRO A 27 12.62 2.51 -2.44
CA PRO A 27 11.24 2.24 -2.07
C PRO A 27 10.40 3.53 -2.06
N LEU A 28 9.12 3.40 -2.40
CA LEU A 28 8.12 4.44 -2.15
C LEU A 28 7.86 4.53 -0.65
N ARG A 29 7.84 5.75 -0.10
CA ARG A 29 7.66 5.99 1.33
C ARG A 29 6.35 6.73 1.58
N PHE A 30 5.60 6.25 2.56
CA PHE A 30 4.33 6.80 2.97
C PHE A 30 4.37 7.15 4.46
N SER A 31 3.65 8.21 4.85
CA SER A 31 3.28 8.39 6.25
C SER A 31 2.22 7.36 6.65
N ALA A 32 2.12 7.06 7.93
CA ALA A 32 1.12 6.14 8.47
C ALA A 32 -0.31 6.59 8.12
N THR A 33 -0.58 7.90 8.18
CA THR A 33 -1.88 8.48 7.81
C THR A 33 -2.20 8.29 6.33
N ALA A 34 -1.23 8.56 5.44
CA ALA A 34 -1.44 8.39 4.00
C ALA A 34 -1.70 6.91 3.65
N TRP A 35 -0.94 5.99 4.25
CA TRP A 35 -1.14 4.55 4.07
C TRP A 35 -2.52 4.10 4.57
N ALA A 36 -2.94 4.56 5.75
CA ALA A 36 -4.26 4.24 6.29
C ALA A 36 -5.39 4.74 5.39
N SER A 37 -5.31 5.98 4.92
CA SER A 37 -6.28 6.55 3.96
C SER A 37 -6.35 5.71 2.69
N PHE A 38 -5.21 5.34 2.12
CA PHE A 38 -5.15 4.50 0.92
C PHE A 38 -5.86 3.14 1.14
N VAL A 39 -5.55 2.43 2.22
CA VAL A 39 -6.17 1.14 2.53
C VAL A 39 -7.68 1.28 2.79
N THR A 40 -8.11 2.34 3.46
CA THR A 40 -9.54 2.64 3.65
C THR A 40 -10.23 2.84 2.30
N SER A 41 -9.69 3.70 1.43
CA SER A 41 -10.27 3.93 0.10
C SER A 41 -10.37 2.66 -0.74
N LEU A 42 -9.40 1.74 -0.64
CA LEU A 42 -9.48 0.44 -1.33
C LEU A 42 -10.61 -0.46 -0.78
N LYS A 43 -10.87 -0.43 0.52
CA LYS A 43 -11.96 -1.20 1.13
C LYS A 43 -13.33 -0.66 0.72
N GLU A 44 -13.48 0.66 0.68
CA GLU A 44 -14.70 1.30 0.20
C GLU A 44 -14.94 1.02 -1.29
N ALA A 45 -13.88 1.08 -2.12
CA ALA A 45 -13.97 0.77 -3.54
C ALA A 45 -14.21 -0.73 -3.82
N GLY A 46 -13.84 -1.61 -2.89
CA GLY A 46 -14.01 -3.05 -2.98
C GLY A 46 -15.31 -3.59 -2.37
N SER A 47 -16.07 -2.76 -1.67
CA SER A 47 -17.41 -3.13 -1.24
C SER A 47 -18.31 -3.06 -2.48
N PRO A 48 -18.95 -4.15 -2.93
CA PRO A 48 -20.02 -4.03 -3.90
C PRO A 48 -21.06 -3.08 -3.28
N GLU A 49 -21.43 -2.06 -4.05
CA GLU A 49 -22.51 -1.15 -3.73
C GLU A 49 -23.73 -1.97 -3.26
N PRO A 50 -24.42 -1.62 -2.15
CA PRO A 50 -25.75 -2.14 -1.92
C PRO A 50 -26.64 -1.48 -2.97
N THR A 51 -26.77 -2.12 -4.13
CA THR A 51 -27.79 -1.79 -5.13
C THR A 51 -29.14 -1.92 -4.43
N GLY A 52 -29.72 -0.78 -4.07
CA GLY A 52 -31.15 -0.64 -3.84
C GLY A 52 -31.89 -0.59 -5.16
#